data_AF-A0A846YAU1-F1
#
_entry.id   AF-A0A846YAU1-F1
#
_cell.length_a   1.000
_cell.length_b   1.000
_cell.length_c   1.000
_cell.angle_alpha   90.00
_cell.angle_beta   90.00
_cell.angle_gamma   90.00
#
_symmetry.space_group_name_H-M   'P 1'
#
loop_
_entity.id
_entity.type
_entity.pdbx_description
1 polymer ?
#
loop_
_entity_poly.entity_id
_entity_poly.type
_entity_poly.pdbx_seq_one_letter_code
_entity_poly.pdbx_strand_id
1 'polypeptide(L)'
;MRVIEYDYLRNHLSAELSRAYRDGEATVVAWWDRPVGVLMSEGVWSQGREVVPVPDSVIDEPMNSRAARPALRVLREKLERGRHVTVTVYSDAAVIAPYGWAREAFLRWDLPELLQPVPARGCVLVAYRSARMVKKLAGEFVGAVDPEWEIDRRLAEPQARISLDRRERLRGVVYVEAGRVVRVRTVDPEGQWVDLEGRVSLAPVSAPLTRAEIDSQLPGLGLYPGDQRLTPRGVSREYVDSV
;
A
#
# COMPACT_ATOMS: atom_id res chain seq x y z
N MET A 1 -14.63 7.31 -20.54
CA MET A 1 -13.63 7.57 -19.48
C MET A 1 -12.73 6.35 -19.36
N ARG A 2 -11.41 6.55 -19.30
CA ARG A 2 -10.43 5.46 -19.31
C ARG A 2 -10.02 5.11 -17.88
N VAL A 3 -9.76 3.83 -17.61
CA VAL A 3 -9.13 3.37 -16.37
C VAL A 3 -7.72 2.89 -16.71
N ILE A 4 -6.72 3.35 -15.95
CA ILE A 4 -5.33 2.90 -16.09
C ILE A 4 -4.77 2.47 -14.74
N GLU A 5 -3.86 1.50 -14.77
CA GLU A 5 -3.08 1.13 -13.60
C GLU A 5 -2.11 2.24 -13.20
N TYR A 6 -1.90 2.35 -11.90
CA TYR A 6 -0.98 3.31 -11.31
C TYR A 6 0.45 3.14 -11.83
N ASP A 7 0.94 1.90 -11.96
CA ASP A 7 2.27 1.63 -12.52
C ASP A 7 2.36 2.03 -14.00
N TYR A 8 1.26 1.91 -14.74
CA TYR A 8 1.18 2.40 -16.11
C TYR A 8 1.28 3.94 -16.14
N LEU A 9 0.52 4.64 -15.29
CA LEU A 9 0.59 6.11 -15.17
C LEU A 9 2.02 6.55 -14.85
N ARG A 10 2.72 5.89 -13.93
CA ARG A 10 4.10 6.24 -13.56
C ARG A 10 5.05 6.19 -14.75
N ASN A 11 4.89 5.19 -15.61
CA ASN A 11 5.77 4.98 -16.77
C ASN A 11 5.36 5.86 -17.97
N HIS A 12 4.10 6.30 -18.05
CA HIS A 12 3.54 7.06 -19.17
C HIS A 12 3.04 8.45 -18.76
N LEU A 13 3.53 8.99 -17.65
CA LEU A 13 3.00 10.21 -17.03
C LEU A 13 2.88 11.36 -18.03
N SER A 14 3.93 11.63 -18.81
CA SER A 14 3.92 12.73 -19.78
C SER A 14 2.82 12.57 -20.83
N ALA A 15 2.59 11.35 -21.33
CA ALA A 15 1.55 11.10 -22.33
C ALA A 15 0.14 11.23 -21.74
N GLU A 16 -0.08 10.72 -20.53
CA GLU A 16 -1.38 10.82 -19.85
C GLU A 16 -1.68 12.27 -19.42
N LEU A 17 -0.67 13.03 -18.99
CA LEU A 17 -0.82 14.47 -18.76
C LEU A 17 -1.24 15.18 -20.07
N SER A 18 -0.55 14.91 -21.19
CA SER A 18 -0.90 15.48 -22.50
C SER A 18 -2.34 15.21 -22.92
N ARG A 19 -2.86 14.01 -22.68
CA ARG A 19 -4.27 13.70 -22.95
C ARG A 19 -5.20 14.53 -22.07
N ALA A 20 -4.88 14.62 -20.77
CA ALA A 20 -5.72 15.33 -19.82
C ALA A 20 -5.89 16.81 -20.20
N TYR A 21 -4.81 17.52 -20.57
CA TYR A 21 -4.91 18.94 -20.88
C TYR A 21 -5.24 19.25 -22.35
N ARG A 22 -4.83 18.45 -23.35
CA ARG A 22 -5.13 18.73 -24.77
C ARG A 22 -6.50 18.23 -25.20
N ASP A 23 -6.83 17.02 -24.78
CA ASP A 23 -8.03 16.32 -25.24
C ASP A 23 -9.19 16.49 -24.25
N GLY A 24 -8.92 17.12 -23.10
CA GLY A 24 -9.89 17.28 -22.02
C GLY A 24 -10.32 15.95 -21.39
N GLU A 25 -9.56 14.88 -21.62
CA GLU A 25 -9.91 13.55 -21.16
C GLU A 25 -9.69 13.40 -19.65
N ALA A 26 -10.70 12.85 -18.97
CA ALA A 26 -10.54 12.36 -17.61
C ALA A 26 -10.14 10.89 -17.62
N THR A 27 -9.14 10.54 -16.81
CA THR A 27 -8.62 9.18 -16.69
C THR A 27 -8.62 8.75 -15.22
N VAL A 28 -9.30 7.66 -14.93
CA VAL A 28 -9.29 7.02 -13.61
C VAL A 28 -7.95 6.31 -13.42
N VAL A 29 -7.30 6.61 -12.30
CA VAL A 29 -6.07 5.97 -11.86
C VAL A 29 -6.44 4.92 -10.83
N ALA A 30 -6.21 3.66 -11.16
CA ALA A 30 -6.44 2.53 -10.27
C ALA A 30 -5.13 2.02 -9.67
N TRP A 31 -5.19 1.45 -8.47
CA TRP A 31 -4.13 0.65 -7.89
C TRP A 31 -4.66 -0.76 -7.74
N TRP A 32 -4.17 -1.68 -8.58
CA TRP A 32 -4.86 -2.97 -8.78
C TRP A 32 -6.31 -2.68 -9.18
N ASP A 33 -7.28 -3.36 -8.59
CA ASP A 33 -8.69 -3.19 -8.96
C ASP A 33 -9.41 -2.04 -8.22
N ARG A 34 -8.66 -1.16 -7.53
CA ARG A 34 -9.25 -0.07 -6.73
C ARG A 34 -8.96 1.31 -7.34
N PRO A 35 -9.99 2.08 -7.73
CA PRO A 35 -9.81 3.47 -8.13
C PRO A 35 -9.26 4.29 -6.97
N VAL A 36 -8.12 4.96 -7.18
CA VAL A 36 -7.49 5.81 -6.15
C VAL A 36 -7.59 7.29 -6.48
N GLY A 37 -7.64 7.65 -7.75
CA GLY A 37 -7.80 9.05 -8.17
C GLY A 37 -8.30 9.19 -9.60
N VAL A 38 -8.51 10.44 -10.00
CA VAL A 38 -8.83 10.81 -11.37
C VAL A 38 -7.86 11.89 -11.83
N LEU A 39 -7.17 11.62 -12.93
CA LEU A 39 -6.35 12.58 -13.66
C LEU A 39 -7.24 13.36 -14.63
N MET A 40 -7.18 14.69 -14.57
CA MET A 40 -7.95 15.60 -15.43
C MET A 40 -7.20 16.92 -15.64
N SER A 41 -7.65 17.76 -16.56
CA SER A 41 -7.09 19.12 -16.69
C SER A 41 -7.41 20.00 -15.47
N GLU A 42 -6.58 21.00 -15.23
CA GLU A 42 -6.84 22.01 -14.18
C GLU A 42 -8.17 22.75 -14.39
N GLY A 43 -8.56 22.99 -15.64
CA GLY A 43 -9.85 23.62 -15.97
C GLY A 43 -11.04 22.76 -15.56
N VAL A 44 -11.01 21.46 -15.87
CA VAL A 44 -12.05 20.51 -15.43
C VAL A 44 -12.07 20.40 -13.91
N TRP A 45 -10.90 20.30 -13.28
CA TRP A 45 -10.81 20.25 -11.82
C TRP A 45 -11.40 21.51 -11.15
N SER A 46 -11.11 22.69 -11.70
CA SER A 46 -11.66 23.96 -11.21
C SER A 46 -13.19 23.99 -11.26
N GLN A 47 -13.81 23.47 -12.33
CA GLN A 47 -15.27 23.31 -12.40
C GLN A 47 -15.80 22.38 -11.30
N GLY A 48 -15.09 21.28 -11.02
CA GLY A 48 -15.43 20.39 -9.91
C GLY A 48 -15.39 21.08 -8.54
N ARG A 49 -14.44 22.01 -8.32
CA ARG A 49 -14.33 22.77 -7.07
C ARG A 49 -15.51 23.71 -6.83
N GLU A 50 -16.18 24.16 -7.88
CA GLU A 50 -17.40 24.97 -7.75
C GLU A 50 -18.57 24.16 -7.18
N VAL A 51 -18.57 22.83 -7.40
CA VAL A 51 -19.58 21.90 -6.89
C VAL A 51 -19.19 21.37 -5.51
N VAL A 52 -17.97 20.88 -5.35
CA VAL A 52 -17.44 20.34 -4.10
C VAL A 52 -16.16 21.11 -3.73
N PRO A 53 -16.26 22.13 -2.85
CA PRO A 53 -15.13 22.96 -2.48
C PRO A 53 -13.96 22.15 -1.91
N VAL A 54 -12.75 22.49 -2.36
CA VAL A 54 -11.49 21.88 -1.89
C VAL A 54 -10.71 22.92 -1.09
N PRO A 55 -10.44 22.69 0.21
CA PRO A 55 -9.59 23.55 1.03
C PRO A 55 -8.16 23.61 0.50
N ASP A 56 -7.52 24.77 0.58
CA ASP A 56 -6.13 24.92 0.10
C ASP A 56 -5.13 24.06 0.90
N SER A 57 -5.46 23.67 2.13
CA SER A 57 -4.63 22.80 2.98
C SER A 57 -4.45 21.38 2.44
N VAL A 58 -5.33 20.91 1.55
CA VAL A 58 -5.25 19.59 0.92
C VAL A 58 -4.75 19.66 -0.53
N ILE A 59 -4.37 20.84 -1.01
CA ILE A 59 -3.76 21.01 -2.34
C ILE A 59 -2.24 20.98 -2.17
N ASP A 60 -1.58 20.09 -2.89
CA ASP A 60 -0.12 20.04 -2.91
C ASP A 60 0.47 21.16 -3.77
N GLU A 61 1.68 21.59 -3.43
CA GLU A 61 2.45 22.49 -4.27
C GLU A 61 2.59 21.92 -5.69
N PRO A 62 2.33 22.73 -6.74
CA PRO A 62 2.47 22.29 -8.12
C PRO A 62 3.89 21.78 -8.40
N MET A 63 3.97 20.63 -9.04
CA MET A 63 5.25 20.01 -9.39
C MET A 63 5.35 19.79 -10.88
N ASN A 64 6.52 20.07 -11.47
CA ASN A 64 6.73 19.72 -12.87
C ASN A 64 6.76 18.19 -13.05
N SER A 65 6.49 17.72 -14.27
CA SER A 65 6.46 16.28 -14.58
C SER A 65 7.71 15.50 -14.19
N ARG A 66 8.89 16.13 -14.16
CA ARG A 66 10.16 15.50 -13.76
C ARG A 66 10.18 15.24 -12.25
N ALA A 67 9.73 16.20 -11.46
CA ALA A 67 9.59 16.10 -10.00
C ALA A 67 8.39 15.21 -9.60
N ALA A 68 7.36 15.15 -10.45
CA ALA A 68 6.19 14.33 -10.21
C ALA A 68 6.50 12.83 -10.23
N ARG A 69 7.36 12.34 -11.13
CA ARG A 69 7.69 10.90 -11.23
C ARG A 69 8.11 10.24 -9.91
N PRO A 70 9.07 10.76 -9.14
CA PRO A 70 9.40 10.20 -7.83
C PRO A 70 8.27 10.43 -6.80
N ALA A 71 7.58 11.57 -6.86
CA ALA A 71 6.46 11.90 -5.97
C ALA A 71 5.24 10.98 -6.18
N LEU A 72 5.09 10.41 -7.38
CA LEU A 72 4.06 9.43 -7.65
C LEU A 72 4.14 8.27 -6.66
N ARG A 73 5.33 7.86 -6.18
CA ARG A 73 5.49 6.73 -5.24
C ARG A 73 4.60 6.81 -4.01
N VAL A 74 4.29 8.03 -3.56
CA VAL A 74 3.41 8.30 -2.41
C VAL A 74 2.06 8.89 -2.81
N LEU A 75 1.77 8.99 -4.12
CA LEU A 75 0.52 9.55 -4.65
C LEU A 75 -0.70 8.84 -4.07
N ARG A 76 -0.67 7.50 -3.99
CA ARG A 76 -1.77 6.73 -3.37
C ARG A 76 -2.08 7.25 -1.96
N GLU A 77 -1.06 7.33 -1.12
CA GLU A 77 -1.18 7.78 0.27
C GLU A 77 -1.68 9.24 0.36
N LYS A 78 -1.31 10.08 -0.60
CA LYS A 78 -1.81 11.46 -0.72
C LYS A 78 -3.29 11.49 -1.09
N LEU A 79 -3.69 10.76 -2.12
CA LEU A 79 -5.08 10.70 -2.60
C LEU A 79 -6.01 10.08 -1.56
N GLU A 80 -5.57 9.04 -0.85
CA GLU A 80 -6.32 8.44 0.26
C GLU A 80 -6.56 9.44 1.40
N ARG A 81 -5.65 10.40 1.60
CA ARG A 81 -5.82 11.50 2.56
C ARG A 81 -6.60 12.69 1.99
N GLY A 82 -7.22 12.54 0.83
CA GLY A 82 -7.97 13.61 0.18
C GLY A 82 -7.10 14.70 -0.45
N ARG A 83 -5.78 14.48 -0.61
CA ARG A 83 -4.90 15.50 -1.18
C ARG A 83 -4.96 15.51 -2.71
N HIS A 84 -4.99 16.71 -3.28
CA HIS A 84 -4.98 16.95 -4.71
C HIS A 84 -3.56 17.27 -5.18
N VAL A 85 -3.11 16.62 -6.25
CA VAL A 85 -1.74 16.78 -6.76
C VAL A 85 -1.77 17.45 -8.13
N THR A 86 -1.24 18.66 -8.20
CA THR A 86 -1.09 19.40 -9.46
C THR A 86 0.25 19.10 -10.11
N VAL A 87 0.21 18.65 -11.36
CA VAL A 87 1.39 18.34 -12.17
C VAL A 87 1.43 19.24 -13.40
N THR A 88 2.55 19.94 -13.59
CA THR A 88 2.75 20.87 -14.71
C THR A 88 3.67 20.29 -15.77
N VAL A 89 3.34 20.56 -17.03
CA VAL A 89 4.16 20.28 -18.22
C VAL A 89 4.19 21.53 -19.07
N TYR A 90 5.33 22.22 -19.09
CA TYR A 90 5.44 23.56 -19.69
C TYR A 90 4.42 24.55 -19.07
N SER A 91 3.51 25.10 -19.88
CA SER A 91 2.43 26.00 -19.47
C SER A 91 1.16 25.28 -19.04
N ASP A 92 1.06 23.97 -19.27
CA ASP A 92 -0.15 23.21 -19.04
C ASP A 92 -0.13 22.53 -17.68
N ALA A 93 -1.28 22.44 -17.02
CA ALA A 93 -1.45 21.81 -15.72
C ALA A 93 -2.55 20.74 -15.76
N ALA A 94 -2.27 19.62 -15.10
CA ALA A 94 -3.26 18.58 -14.83
C ALA A 94 -3.28 18.29 -13.33
N VAL A 95 -4.44 17.85 -12.85
CA VAL A 95 -4.65 17.54 -11.44
C VAL A 95 -5.00 16.07 -11.31
N ILE A 96 -4.35 15.40 -10.37
CA ILE A 96 -4.78 14.09 -9.89
C ILE A 96 -5.56 14.33 -8.61
N ALA A 97 -6.89 14.20 -8.70
CA ALA A 97 -7.81 14.40 -7.59
C ALA A 97 -8.18 13.06 -6.92
N PRO A 98 -8.50 13.05 -5.62
CA PRO A 98 -9.03 11.87 -4.94
C PRO A 98 -10.29 11.34 -5.64
N TYR A 99 -10.39 10.01 -5.76
CA TYR A 99 -11.50 9.40 -6.49
C TYR A 99 -12.87 9.68 -5.85
N GLY A 100 -12.95 9.65 -4.51
CA GLY A 100 -14.17 9.96 -3.77
C GLY A 100 -14.68 11.38 -4.06
N TRP A 101 -13.79 12.37 -3.97
CA TRP A 101 -14.10 13.75 -4.33
C TRP A 101 -14.59 13.86 -5.78
N ALA A 102 -13.92 13.20 -6.74
CA ALA A 102 -14.31 13.27 -8.14
C ALA A 102 -15.72 12.70 -8.40
N ARG A 103 -16.13 11.66 -7.65
CA ARG A 103 -17.50 11.13 -7.75
C ARG A 103 -18.55 12.12 -7.28
N GLU A 104 -18.26 12.86 -6.22
CA GLU A 104 -19.18 13.88 -5.69
C GLU A 104 -19.23 15.10 -6.62
N ALA A 105 -18.07 15.55 -7.12
CA ALA A 105 -17.97 16.72 -7.99
C ALA A 105 -18.55 16.48 -9.39
N PHE A 106 -18.46 15.26 -9.93
CA PHE A 106 -18.85 14.94 -11.29
C PHE A 106 -19.88 13.80 -11.35
N LEU A 107 -21.07 14.02 -10.79
CA LEU A 107 -22.17 13.04 -10.76
C LEU A 107 -22.59 12.50 -12.14
N ARG A 108 -22.32 13.25 -13.21
CA ARG A 108 -22.64 12.85 -14.59
C ARG A 108 -21.56 11.99 -15.24
N TRP A 109 -20.39 11.88 -14.63
CA TRP A 109 -19.37 10.97 -15.12
C TRP A 109 -19.75 9.55 -14.74
N ASP A 110 -19.66 8.64 -15.72
CA ASP A 110 -19.81 7.20 -15.51
C ASP A 110 -18.54 6.64 -14.85
N LEU A 111 -18.25 7.15 -13.64
CA LEU A 111 -17.13 6.72 -12.81
C LEU A 111 -17.44 5.32 -12.27
N PRO A 112 -16.54 4.33 -12.46
CA PRO A 112 -16.72 2.99 -11.89
C PRO A 112 -17.18 3.04 -10.44
N GLU A 113 -18.18 2.24 -10.09
CA GLU A 113 -18.61 2.16 -8.71
C GLU A 113 -17.40 1.76 -7.86
N LEU A 114 -17.15 2.49 -6.77
CA LEU A 114 -16.27 1.96 -5.75
C LEU A 114 -16.93 0.67 -5.30
N LEU A 115 -16.34 -0.49 -5.64
CA LEU A 115 -16.59 -1.68 -4.86
C LEU A 115 -16.39 -1.21 -3.42
N GLN A 116 -17.50 -1.14 -2.66
CA GLN A 116 -17.43 -0.79 -1.25
C GLN A 116 -16.27 -1.60 -0.68
N PRO A 117 -15.41 -1.04 0.19
CA PRO A 117 -14.41 -1.85 0.86
C PRO A 117 -15.15 -3.07 1.38
N VAL A 118 -14.94 -4.23 0.73
CA VAL A 118 -15.38 -5.51 1.25
C VAL A 118 -14.87 -5.46 2.68
N PRO A 119 -15.72 -5.58 3.71
CA PRO A 119 -15.33 -5.34 5.10
C PRO A 119 -13.98 -6.01 5.29
N ALA A 120 -12.97 -5.17 5.55
CA ALA A 120 -11.63 -5.45 5.07
C ALA A 120 -11.20 -6.82 5.57
N ARG A 121 -11.24 -7.82 4.66
CA ARG A 121 -10.77 -9.15 5.00
C ARG A 121 -9.35 -8.95 5.51
N GLY A 122 -9.10 -9.52 6.69
CA GLY A 122 -7.79 -9.46 7.29
C GLY A 122 -6.76 -9.90 6.28
N CYS A 123 -5.52 -9.43 6.42
CA CYS A 123 -4.43 -10.00 5.64
C CYS A 123 -3.34 -10.50 6.56
N VAL A 124 -2.58 -11.46 6.05
CA VAL A 124 -1.42 -12.02 6.71
C VAL A 124 -0.20 -11.74 5.83
N LEU A 125 0.85 -11.20 6.45
CA LEU A 125 2.12 -10.96 5.79
C LEU A 125 2.91 -12.28 5.82
N VAL A 126 3.13 -12.89 4.66
CA VAL A 126 4.03 -14.03 4.54
C VAL A 126 5.41 -13.51 4.18
N ALA A 127 6.39 -13.81 5.03
CA ALA A 127 7.71 -13.20 4.94
C ALA A 127 8.78 -14.28 4.76
N TYR A 128 9.43 -14.24 3.60
CA TYR A 128 10.36 -15.26 3.11
C TYR A 128 11.79 -14.94 3.49
N ARG A 129 12.47 -15.92 4.08
CA ARG A 129 13.78 -15.72 4.71
C ARG A 129 14.82 -16.68 4.15
N SER A 130 16.01 -16.13 3.93
CA SER A 130 17.18 -16.95 3.66
C SER A 130 17.80 -17.42 4.97
N ALA A 131 18.18 -18.70 5.05
CA ALA A 131 18.86 -19.27 6.22
C ALA A 131 20.13 -18.49 6.59
N ARG A 132 20.80 -17.90 5.58
CA ARG A 132 21.97 -17.03 5.78
C ARG A 132 21.65 -15.80 6.61
N MET A 133 20.51 -15.13 6.36
CA MET A 133 20.12 -13.94 7.11
C MET A 133 19.73 -14.29 8.55
N VAL A 134 18.98 -15.38 8.73
CA VAL A 134 18.59 -15.88 10.06
C VAL A 134 19.84 -16.15 10.91
N LYS A 135 20.82 -16.89 10.35
CA LYS A 135 22.10 -17.16 11.04
C LYS A 135 22.87 -15.89 11.39
N LYS A 136 22.87 -14.88 10.51
CA LYS A 136 23.53 -13.59 10.78
C LYS A 136 22.89 -12.89 11.97
N LEU A 137 21.56 -12.75 11.97
CA LEU A 137 20.83 -12.06 13.03
C LEU A 137 20.86 -12.83 14.36
N ALA A 138 20.92 -14.17 14.32
CA ALA A 138 21.10 -14.98 15.52
C ALA A 138 22.40 -14.64 16.26
N GLY A 139 23.48 -14.30 15.55
CA GLY A 139 24.72 -13.82 16.16
C GLY A 139 24.60 -12.40 16.73
N GLU A 140 23.79 -11.54 16.10
CA GLU A 140 23.56 -10.15 16.53
C GLU A 140 22.74 -10.08 17.83
N PHE A 141 21.73 -10.93 17.96
CA PHE A 141 20.78 -10.92 19.08
C PHE A 141 21.05 -11.98 20.16
N VAL A 142 22.23 -12.60 20.19
CA VAL A 142 22.55 -13.70 21.14
C VAL A 142 22.38 -13.32 22.62
N GLY A 143 22.52 -12.03 22.96
CA GLY A 143 22.33 -11.51 24.32
C GLY A 143 21.00 -10.79 24.56
N ALA A 144 20.08 -10.82 23.59
CA ALA A 144 18.75 -10.23 23.76
C ALA A 144 17.92 -11.05 24.76
N VAL A 145 16.93 -10.40 25.39
CA VAL A 145 15.99 -11.08 26.31
C VAL A 145 15.18 -12.14 25.57
N ASP A 146 14.79 -11.85 24.33
CA ASP A 146 14.18 -12.82 23.41
C ASP A 146 14.85 -12.69 22.03
N PRO A 147 15.92 -13.45 21.78
CA PRO A 147 16.64 -13.42 20.52
C PRO A 147 15.76 -13.79 19.32
N GLU A 148 14.82 -14.72 19.49
CA GLU A 148 13.95 -15.15 18.39
C GLU A 148 12.95 -14.06 18.02
N TRP A 149 12.39 -13.37 19.01
CA TRP A 149 11.52 -12.22 18.77
C TRP A 149 12.27 -11.08 18.09
N GLU A 150 13.50 -10.79 18.51
CA GLU A 150 14.31 -9.74 17.87
C GLU A 150 14.68 -10.08 16.43
N ILE A 151 15.04 -11.35 16.18
CA ILE A 151 15.27 -11.85 14.82
C ILE A 151 13.98 -11.74 14.00
N ASP A 152 12.84 -12.22 14.50
CA ASP A 152 11.56 -12.18 13.80
C ASP A 152 11.10 -10.75 13.53
N ARG A 153 11.28 -9.84 14.48
CA ARG A 153 11.00 -8.41 14.35
C ARG A 153 11.88 -7.79 13.28
N ARG A 154 13.20 -8.02 13.35
CA ARG A 154 14.17 -7.48 12.38
C ARG A 154 14.01 -8.12 11.00
N LEU A 155 13.61 -9.38 10.92
CA LEU A 155 13.28 -10.01 9.66
C LEU A 155 11.98 -9.41 9.13
N ALA A 156 10.95 -9.25 9.96
CA ALA A 156 9.67 -8.65 9.58
C ALA A 156 9.81 -7.26 8.96
N GLU A 157 10.96 -6.59 9.13
CA GLU A 157 11.38 -5.36 8.45
C GLU A 157 11.17 -5.44 6.92
N PRO A 158 10.16 -4.75 6.36
CA PRO A 158 10.12 -4.50 4.94
C PRO A 158 11.39 -3.89 4.32
N GLN A 159 11.65 -4.15 3.04
CA GLN A 159 12.45 -3.20 2.24
C GLN A 159 11.67 -1.92 1.88
N ALA A 160 10.36 -1.86 2.16
CA ALA A 160 9.49 -0.71 1.91
C ALA A 160 8.32 -0.64 2.91
N ARG A 161 8.05 0.54 3.47
CA ARG A 161 6.95 0.82 4.42
C ARG A 161 5.66 0.03 4.16
N ILE A 162 5.05 -0.52 5.22
CA ILE A 162 3.69 -1.07 5.13
C ILE A 162 2.72 0.12 5.11
N SER A 163 1.90 0.22 4.06
CA SER A 163 0.90 1.29 3.93
C SER A 163 -0.10 1.26 5.08
N LEU A 164 -0.66 2.42 5.45
CA LEU A 164 -1.61 2.52 6.56
C LEU A 164 -2.82 1.58 6.38
N ASP A 165 -3.43 1.58 5.19
CA ASP A 165 -4.51 0.64 4.82
C ASP A 165 -4.13 -0.83 5.06
N ARG A 166 -2.87 -1.22 4.83
CA ARG A 166 -2.41 -2.59 5.13
C ARG A 166 -2.16 -2.81 6.62
N ARG A 167 -1.70 -1.80 7.37
CA ARG A 167 -1.52 -1.92 8.83
C ARG A 167 -2.87 -2.16 9.51
N GLU A 168 -3.90 -1.45 9.08
CA GLU A 168 -5.28 -1.59 9.60
C GLU A 168 -5.88 -2.97 9.29
N ARG A 169 -5.44 -3.60 8.19
CA ARG A 169 -5.89 -4.93 7.75
C ARG A 169 -5.03 -6.08 8.23
N LEU A 170 -3.77 -5.84 8.60
CA LEU A 170 -2.85 -6.90 8.97
C LEU A 170 -3.34 -7.57 10.26
N ARG A 171 -3.45 -8.89 10.24
CA ARG A 171 -3.87 -9.71 11.38
C ARG A 171 -2.75 -10.63 11.88
N GLY A 172 -1.82 -11.00 11.02
CA GLY A 172 -0.70 -11.84 11.41
C GLY A 172 0.50 -11.78 10.47
N VAL A 173 1.58 -12.43 10.88
CA VAL A 173 2.81 -12.60 10.11
C VAL A 173 3.20 -14.08 10.11
N VAL A 174 3.46 -14.63 8.92
CA VAL A 174 3.93 -16.00 8.71
C VAL A 174 5.39 -15.93 8.30
N TYR A 175 6.26 -16.59 9.05
CA TYR A 175 7.69 -16.66 8.77
C TYR A 175 8.01 -17.94 8.03
N VAL A 176 8.63 -17.81 6.86
CA VAL A 176 9.02 -18.95 6.02
C VAL A 176 10.54 -18.98 5.87
N GLU A 177 11.15 -20.09 6.26
CA GLU A 177 12.59 -20.34 6.13
C GLU A 177 12.83 -21.58 5.29
N ALA A 178 13.73 -21.49 4.30
CA ALA A 178 14.11 -22.62 3.45
C ALA A 178 12.89 -23.38 2.86
N GLY A 179 11.83 -22.65 2.51
CA GLY A 179 10.62 -23.22 1.93
C GLY A 179 9.65 -23.87 2.92
N ARG A 180 9.82 -23.64 4.24
CA ARG A 180 8.93 -24.14 5.29
C ARG A 180 8.46 -23.04 6.21
N VAL A 181 7.20 -23.10 6.63
CA VAL A 181 6.67 -22.22 7.67
C VAL A 181 7.33 -22.59 8.98
N VAL A 182 8.06 -21.67 9.59
CA VAL A 182 8.71 -21.90 10.88
C VAL A 182 7.86 -21.40 12.03
N ARG A 183 7.16 -20.28 11.85
CA ARG A 183 6.37 -19.60 12.88
C ARG A 183 5.22 -18.82 12.27
N VAL A 184 4.14 -18.68 13.05
CA VAL A 184 3.02 -17.78 12.77
C VAL A 184 2.81 -16.93 14.01
N ARG A 185 2.64 -15.62 13.85
CA ARG A 185 2.36 -14.67 14.94
C ARG A 185 1.15 -13.83 14.58
N THR A 186 0.36 -13.40 15.55
CA THR A 186 -0.68 -12.39 15.36
C THR A 186 -0.10 -11.00 15.53
N VAL A 187 -0.72 -10.02 14.87
CA VAL A 187 -0.46 -8.60 15.15
C VAL A 187 -1.13 -8.28 16.48
N ASP A 188 -0.36 -7.70 17.41
CA ASP A 188 -0.89 -7.20 18.67
C ASP A 188 -1.74 -5.95 18.39
N PRO A 189 -3.06 -5.97 18.67
CA PRO A 189 -3.94 -4.83 18.40
C PRO A 189 -3.60 -3.60 19.26
N GLU A 190 -3.02 -3.80 20.44
CA GLU A 190 -2.60 -2.72 21.34
C GLU A 190 -1.14 -2.31 21.10
N GLY A 191 -0.44 -3.06 20.25
CA GLY A 191 0.96 -2.83 19.96
C GLY A 191 1.19 -1.63 19.04
N GLN A 192 2.29 -0.93 19.26
CA GLN A 192 2.66 0.22 18.43
C GLN A 192 3.52 -0.19 17.24
N TRP A 193 3.13 0.28 16.06
CA TRP A 193 3.97 0.22 14.86
C TRP A 193 5.19 1.11 15.03
N VAL A 194 6.39 0.54 14.84
CA VAL A 194 7.64 1.31 14.88
C VAL A 194 8.10 1.57 13.45
N ASP A 195 8.16 2.84 13.05
CA ASP A 195 8.75 3.24 11.78
C ASP A 195 10.25 3.57 11.96
N LEU A 196 11.13 2.73 11.41
CA LEU A 196 12.58 2.96 11.42
C LEU A 196 12.99 3.87 10.25
N GLU A 197 13.61 5.01 10.57
CA GLU A 197 14.16 6.01 9.63
C GLU A 197 13.25 6.34 8.43
N GLY A 198 11.92 6.24 8.60
CA GLY A 198 10.92 6.46 7.55
C GLY A 198 10.93 5.45 6.39
N ARG A 199 11.76 4.41 6.44
CA ARG A 199 11.90 3.42 5.35
C ARG A 199 11.16 2.13 5.65
N VAL A 200 11.05 1.78 6.93
CA VAL A 200 10.54 0.47 7.31
C VAL A 200 9.59 0.51 8.50
N SER A 201 8.61 -0.40 8.51
CA SER A 201 7.63 -0.56 9.58
C SER A 201 7.79 -1.91 10.25
N LEU A 202 8.04 -1.93 11.55
CA LEU A 202 8.03 -3.14 12.36
C LEU A 202 6.61 -3.38 12.86
N ALA A 203 6.05 -4.55 12.51
CA ALA A 203 4.76 -4.97 12.99
C ALA A 203 4.87 -5.36 14.48
N PRO A 204 3.95 -4.89 15.34
CA PRO A 204 3.88 -5.38 16.70
C PRO A 204 3.29 -6.78 16.67
N VAL A 205 4.08 -7.80 16.98
CA VAL A 205 3.67 -9.21 16.87
C VAL A 205 3.72 -9.93 18.22
N SER A 206 2.76 -10.83 18.43
CA SER A 206 2.64 -11.69 19.61
C SER A 206 3.72 -12.78 19.66
N ALA A 207 3.68 -13.62 20.69
CA ALA A 207 4.46 -14.87 20.73
C ALA A 207 4.08 -15.81 19.56
N PRO A 208 4.94 -16.79 19.19
CA PRO A 208 4.58 -17.77 18.17
C PRO A 208 3.32 -18.54 18.56
N LEU A 209 2.38 -18.64 17.63
CA LEU A 209 1.10 -19.31 17.85
C LEU A 209 1.23 -20.82 17.63
N THR A 210 0.51 -21.56 18.45
CA THR A 210 0.20 -22.97 18.23
C THR A 210 -0.85 -23.13 17.13
N ARG A 211 -1.00 -24.36 16.61
CA ARG A 211 -2.02 -24.66 15.58
C ARG A 211 -3.44 -24.26 16.02
N ALA A 212 -3.83 -24.60 17.25
CA ALA A 212 -5.17 -24.27 17.76
C ALA A 212 -5.39 -22.75 17.89
N GLU A 213 -4.34 -22.01 18.27
CA GLU A 213 -4.41 -20.54 18.31
C GLU A 213 -4.47 -19.92 16.92
N ILE A 214 -3.78 -20.49 15.92
CA ILE A 214 -3.89 -20.05 14.52
C ILE A 214 -5.32 -20.22 14.02
N ASP A 215 -5.93 -21.38 14.25
CA ASP A 215 -7.31 -21.64 13.81
C ASP A 215 -8.32 -20.69 14.47
N SER A 216 -8.05 -20.30 15.72
CA SER A 216 -8.90 -19.37 16.48
C SER A 216 -8.70 -17.90 16.08
N GLN A 217 -7.44 -17.44 15.99
CA GLN A 217 -7.11 -16.02 15.81
C GLN A 217 -6.98 -15.62 14.33
N LEU A 218 -6.65 -16.56 13.45
CA LEU A 218 -6.43 -16.35 12.02
C LEU A 218 -7.26 -17.37 11.21
N PRO A 219 -8.60 -17.37 11.36
CA PRO A 219 -9.45 -18.34 10.70
C PRO A 219 -9.24 -18.32 9.18
N GLY A 220 -9.21 -19.52 8.58
CA GLY A 220 -9.05 -19.67 7.14
C GLY A 220 -7.63 -19.45 6.59
N LEU A 221 -6.62 -19.17 7.43
CA LEU A 221 -5.24 -18.99 6.98
C LEU A 221 -4.67 -20.25 6.29
N GLY A 222 -4.93 -21.43 6.87
CA GLY A 222 -4.47 -22.71 6.31
C GLY A 222 -2.95 -22.87 6.18
N LEU A 223 -2.17 -22.10 6.96
CA LEU A 223 -0.71 -22.20 7.05
C LEU A 223 -0.31 -22.42 8.51
N TYR A 224 0.46 -23.48 8.75
CA TYR A 224 0.88 -23.89 10.08
C TYR A 224 2.40 -24.12 10.13
N PRO A 225 3.04 -24.00 11.32
CA PRO A 225 4.42 -24.41 11.50
C PRO A 225 4.67 -25.84 10.98
N GLY A 226 5.72 -26.00 10.18
CA GLY A 226 6.12 -27.24 9.50
C GLY A 226 5.66 -27.37 8.04
N ASP A 227 4.61 -26.64 7.65
CA ASP A 227 4.05 -26.71 6.30
C ASP A 227 5.05 -26.25 5.25
N GLN A 228 4.96 -26.83 4.05
CA GLN A 228 5.75 -26.38 2.90
C GLN A 228 5.15 -25.10 2.31
N ARG A 229 5.99 -24.09 2.14
CA ARG A 229 5.67 -22.83 1.46
C ARG A 229 6.89 -22.38 0.66
N LEU A 230 6.92 -22.70 -0.63
CA LEU A 230 8.04 -22.32 -1.49
C LEU A 230 8.08 -20.81 -1.70
N THR A 231 9.28 -20.24 -1.65
CA THR A 231 9.51 -18.81 -1.89
C THR A 231 9.36 -18.50 -3.38
N PRO A 232 8.44 -17.61 -3.79
CA PRO A 232 8.39 -17.12 -5.16
C PRO A 232 9.71 -16.41 -5.51
N ARG A 233 10.20 -16.61 -6.74
CA ARG A 233 11.50 -16.07 -7.15
C ARG A 233 11.52 -14.54 -7.03
N GLY A 234 12.50 -14.01 -6.30
CA GLY A 234 12.69 -12.57 -6.12
C GLY A 234 11.73 -11.90 -5.14
N VAL A 235 10.88 -12.67 -4.47
CA VAL A 235 9.88 -12.15 -3.52
C VAL A 235 10.37 -12.39 -2.09
N SER A 236 10.61 -11.29 -1.36
CA SER A 236 10.97 -11.35 0.07
C SER A 236 9.75 -11.42 0.99
N ARG A 237 8.57 -11.06 0.48
CA ARG A 237 7.30 -11.10 1.20
C ARG A 237 6.10 -11.01 0.25
N GLU A 238 4.96 -11.48 0.71
CA GLU A 238 3.67 -11.31 0.06
C GLU A 238 2.57 -11.10 1.12
N TYR A 239 1.40 -10.69 0.67
CA TYR A 239 0.21 -10.57 1.51
C TYR A 239 -0.80 -11.60 1.03
N VAL A 240 -1.32 -12.38 1.97
CA VAL A 240 -2.40 -13.33 1.71
C VAL A 240 -3.63 -12.80 2.43
N ASP A 241 -4.74 -12.64 1.71
CA ASP A 241 -6.00 -12.30 2.34
C ASP A 241 -6.47 -13.50 3.17
N SER A 242 -6.70 -13.29 4.47
CA SER A 242 -7.36 -14.28 5.34
C SER A 242 -8.86 -14.22 5.07
N VAL A 243 -9.48 -15.39 4.94
CA VAL A 243 -10.90 -15.52 4.60
C VAL A 243 -11.79 -14.96 5.72
#